data_AF-A0A1I3KZD3-F1
#
_entry.id   AF-A0A1I3KZD3-F1
#
_cell.length_a   1.000
_cell.length_b   1.000
_cell.length_c   1.000
_cell.angle_alpha   90.00
_cell.angle_beta   90.00
_cell.angle_gamma   90.00
#
_symmetry.space_group_name_H-M   'P 1'
#
loop_
_entity.id
_entity.type
_entity.pdbx_description
1 polymer ?
#
loop_
_entity_poly.entity_id
_entity_poly.type
_entity_poly.pdbx_seq_one_letter_code
_entity_poly.pdbx_strand_id
1 'polypeptide(L)'
;MFVFDRANGDRAIGIAMADCAGGFVAAALIVSIMLLADTVYRHLPFQTWRRSAAATLTVVVFGLAINVSTYVLVEALYRPTPVRFDAVVSNPADGMFVAAKPTEGRPQSEFRMIPGEASQASINWLHPKGNLRSEWKSQRAGAFSASVEFYDGCTAEEAVTYKGRNAEGFSLGRVSKVNLAFDEGYSNLTVPSLSTPFGRTELKADTPILFYLSGSDDSAASTQTVTQFVGAETKLSISRKVADHAYYLSAILIDGSEDRPKLSGQRLRLSVDDKPLDIDIAAPTRTTETKRSACRPIPIRQLMRSEKRVLRNPPLDPGVLLRLTRNLVPGDATIDDDISLSVDGDGGWIRLSYGDDKSSRIGRDGKLEIIQLRGNFARFEVDGVAQTPNPIDSYVLIGDIDGSFPGGNQVRFVGTANAFWKDQVRQNPTRWERLALELKIAILGALLSLLTIVSRTVLKEIWDDRDLLMLRPSP
;
A
#
# COMPACT_ATOMS: atom_id res chain seq x y z
N MET A 1 14.48 27.74 -23.75
CA MET A 1 13.65 28.51 -22.79
C MET A 1 13.85 27.84 -21.44
N PHE A 2 14.79 28.34 -20.64
CA PHE A 2 15.06 27.80 -19.30
C PHE A 2 13.92 28.25 -18.39
N VAL A 3 13.03 27.32 -18.07
CA VAL A 3 12.08 27.51 -16.97
C VAL A 3 12.92 27.45 -15.70
N PHE A 4 13.37 28.62 -15.24
CA PHE A 4 13.83 28.78 -13.87
C PHE A 4 12.62 28.48 -12.99
N ASP A 5 12.61 27.27 -12.43
CA ASP A 5 11.62 26.85 -11.47
C ASP A 5 11.73 27.78 -10.26
N ARG A 6 10.77 28.71 -10.14
CA ARG A 6 10.74 29.77 -9.13
C ARG A 6 10.87 29.18 -7.71
N ALA A 7 10.36 27.96 -7.52
CA ALA A 7 10.48 27.19 -6.29
C ALA A 7 11.93 26.87 -5.90
N ASN A 8 12.83 26.64 -6.86
CA ASN A 8 14.25 26.40 -6.58
C ASN A 8 15.01 27.69 -6.24
N GLY A 9 14.60 28.83 -6.81
CA GLY A 9 15.16 30.13 -6.48
C GLY A 9 14.85 30.55 -5.05
N ASP A 10 13.59 30.46 -4.65
CA ASP A 10 13.14 30.82 -3.30
C ASP A 10 13.76 29.90 -2.23
N ARG A 11 13.95 28.62 -2.55
CA ARG A 11 14.62 27.65 -1.67
C ARG A 11 16.11 27.94 -1.52
N ALA A 12 16.81 28.30 -2.59
CA ALA A 12 18.23 28.65 -2.54
C ALA A 12 18.48 29.95 -1.75
N ILE A 13 17.64 30.97 -1.94
CA ILE A 13 17.68 32.21 -1.15
C ILE A 13 17.37 31.92 0.32
N GLY A 14 16.37 31.09 0.60
CA GLY A 14 16.02 30.66 1.95
C GLY A 14 17.17 29.95 2.68
N ILE A 15 17.87 29.03 1.99
CA ILE A 15 19.04 28.33 2.54
C ILE A 15 20.19 29.32 2.79
N ALA A 16 20.52 30.17 1.81
CA ALA A 16 21.59 31.14 1.97
C ALA A 16 21.32 32.15 3.11
N MET A 17 20.08 32.61 3.25
CA MET A 17 19.69 33.48 4.36
C MET A 17 19.71 32.76 5.71
N ALA A 18 19.26 31.50 5.75
CA ALA A 18 19.32 30.68 6.96
C ALA A 18 20.77 30.41 7.39
N ASP A 19 21.68 30.15 6.45
CA ASP A 19 23.10 29.93 6.73
C ASP A 19 23.80 31.21 7.18
N CYS A 20 23.53 32.36 6.55
CA CYS A 20 24.11 33.64 6.95
C CYS A 20 23.61 34.09 8.34
N ALA A 21 22.30 34.02 8.58
CA ALA A 21 21.71 34.41 9.85
C ALA A 21 22.07 33.41 10.97
N GLY A 22 21.96 32.11 10.69
CA GLY A 22 22.32 31.04 11.62
C GLY A 22 23.81 31.06 11.97
N GLY A 23 24.67 31.26 10.97
CA GLY A 23 26.11 31.43 11.15
C GLY A 23 26.45 32.65 12.02
N PHE A 24 25.81 33.80 11.79
CA PHE A 24 26.00 34.99 12.60
C PHE A 24 25.58 34.77 14.07
N VAL A 25 24.41 34.16 14.29
CA VAL A 25 23.93 33.83 15.64
C VAL A 25 24.87 32.85 16.34
N ALA A 26 25.32 31.81 15.65
CA ALA A 26 26.28 30.84 16.19
C ALA A 26 27.60 31.52 16.57
N ALA A 27 28.14 32.37 15.69
CA ALA A 27 29.37 33.12 15.96
C ALA A 27 29.21 34.04 17.18
N ALA A 28 28.10 34.80 17.27
CA ALA A 28 27.82 35.68 18.40
C ALA A 28 27.73 34.91 19.73
N LEU A 29 27.07 33.75 19.73
CA LEU A 29 27.00 32.87 20.91
C LEU A 29 28.37 32.33 21.31
N ILE A 30 29.17 31.85 20.35
CA ILE A 30 30.53 31.35 20.61
C ILE A 30 31.41 32.44 21.23
N VAL A 31 31.42 33.64 20.63
CA VAL A 31 32.20 34.77 21.15
C VAL A 31 31.74 35.15 22.56
N SER A 32 30.42 35.14 22.82
CA SER A 32 29.88 35.44 24.15
C SER A 32 30.33 34.44 25.21
N ILE A 33 30.32 33.15 24.89
CA ILE A 33 30.80 32.09 25.79
C ILE A 33 32.30 32.26 26.05
N MET A 34 33.08 32.59 25.02
CA MET A 34 34.52 32.84 25.14
C MET A 34 34.81 34.06 26.03
N LEU A 35 34.11 35.19 25.86
CA LEU A 35 34.27 36.38 26.69
C LEU A 35 33.87 36.11 28.15
N LEU A 36 32.81 35.34 28.37
CA LEU A 36 32.38 34.97 29.71
C LEU A 36 33.43 34.06 30.38
N ALA A 37 33.99 33.10 29.64
CA ALA A 37 35.08 32.25 30.10
C ALA A 37 36.36 33.04 30.42
N ASP A 38 36.71 34.03 29.60
CA ASP A 38 37.86 34.93 29.84
C ASP A 38 37.62 35.82 31.07
N THR A 39 36.42 36.34 31.25
CA THR A 39 36.05 37.11 32.45
C THR A 39 36.21 36.26 33.71
N VAL A 40 35.70 35.02 33.68
CA VAL A 40 35.86 34.02 34.76
C VAL A 40 37.34 33.75 35.02
N TYR A 41 38.16 33.63 33.98
CA TYR A 41 39.60 33.43 34.10
C TYR A 41 40.31 34.62 34.76
N ARG A 42 40.00 35.86 34.33
CA ARG A 42 40.68 37.08 34.82
C ARG A 42 40.29 37.44 36.26
N HIS A 43 39.03 37.24 36.65
CA HIS A 43 38.48 37.83 37.89
C HIS A 43 38.35 36.85 39.08
N LEU A 44 38.51 35.54 38.88
CA LEU A 44 38.47 34.58 39.98
C LEU A 44 39.74 34.64 40.85
N PRO A 45 39.64 34.83 42.18
CA PRO A 45 40.79 34.95 43.08
C PRO A 45 41.45 33.60 43.44
N PHE A 46 41.53 32.65 42.49
CA PHE A 46 42.11 31.32 42.70
C PHE A 46 43.51 31.16 42.11
N GLN A 47 44.17 30.02 42.32
CA GLN A 47 45.40 29.64 41.61
C GLN A 47 45.13 29.40 40.11
N THR A 48 46.15 29.61 39.26
CA THR A 48 46.04 29.59 37.79
C THR A 48 45.35 28.34 37.23
N TRP A 49 45.67 27.15 37.74
CA TRP A 49 45.05 25.90 37.27
C TRP A 49 43.55 25.83 37.57
N ARG A 50 43.09 26.36 38.72
CA ARG A 50 41.67 26.43 39.08
C ARG A 50 40.92 27.42 38.21
N ARG A 51 41.55 28.54 37.83
CA ARG A 51 40.98 29.53 36.90
C ARG A 51 40.80 28.91 35.51
N SER A 52 41.80 28.20 35.00
CA SER A 52 41.71 27.50 33.71
C SER A 52 40.64 26.40 33.71
N ALA A 53 40.57 25.62 34.80
CA ALA A 53 39.53 24.59 34.96
C ALA A 53 38.13 25.21 35.00
N ALA A 54 37.94 26.31 35.75
CA ALA A 54 36.67 27.04 35.80
C ALA A 54 36.27 27.60 34.44
N ALA A 55 37.17 28.28 33.72
CA ALA A 55 36.91 28.80 32.39
C ALA A 55 36.55 27.70 31.37
N THR A 56 37.25 26.57 31.41
CA THR A 56 36.95 25.42 30.53
C THR A 56 35.57 24.82 30.86
N LEU A 57 35.28 24.65 32.15
CA LEU A 57 33.97 24.16 32.60
C LEU A 57 32.85 25.10 32.17
N THR A 58 33.06 26.42 32.24
CA THR A 58 32.14 27.43 31.73
C THR A 58 31.84 27.21 30.24
N VAL A 59 32.86 27.06 29.39
CA VAL A 59 32.64 26.80 27.96
C VAL A 59 31.83 25.52 27.73
N VAL A 60 32.17 24.44 28.44
CA VAL A 60 31.47 23.14 28.32
C VAL A 60 30.02 23.24 28.77
N VAL A 61 29.76 23.82 29.95
CA VAL A 61 28.43 23.93 30.52
C VAL A 61 27.53 24.82 29.67
N PHE A 62 28.01 26.00 29.26
CA PHE A 62 27.21 26.90 28.41
C PHE A 62 27.03 26.33 27.00
N GLY A 63 28.06 25.69 26.43
CA GLY A 63 27.94 25.02 25.13
C GLY A 63 26.90 23.90 25.16
N LEU A 64 26.92 23.05 26.19
CA LEU A 64 25.93 22.00 26.38
C LEU A 64 24.52 22.59 26.61
N ALA A 65 24.40 23.61 27.47
CA ALA A 65 23.13 24.26 27.76
C ALA A 65 22.50 24.86 26.51
N ILE A 66 23.28 25.53 25.66
CA ILE A 66 22.79 26.08 24.39
C ILE A 66 22.36 24.94 23.46
N ASN A 67 23.18 23.90 23.28
CA ASN A 67 22.82 22.79 22.38
C ASN A 67 21.53 22.09 22.81
N VAL A 68 21.41 21.75 24.11
CA VAL A 68 20.18 21.16 24.68
C VAL A 68 19.00 22.13 24.53
N SER A 69 19.19 23.41 24.81
CA SER A 69 18.12 24.41 24.69
C SER A 69 17.65 24.57 23.24
N THR A 70 18.59 24.61 22.29
CA THR A 70 18.30 24.67 20.86
C THR A 70 17.56 23.41 20.40
N TYR A 71 18.01 22.22 20.80
CA TYR A 71 17.33 20.97 20.50
C TYR A 71 15.89 20.98 21.04
N VAL A 72 15.71 21.30 22.32
CA VAL A 72 14.38 21.37 22.94
C VAL A 72 13.50 22.42 22.28
N LEU A 73 14.03 23.60 21.94
CA LEU A 73 13.29 24.67 21.29
C LEU A 73 12.90 24.29 19.85
N VAL A 74 13.81 23.68 19.10
CA VAL A 74 13.54 23.19 17.74
C VAL A 74 12.48 22.09 17.78
N GLU A 75 12.65 21.10 18.66
CA GLU A 75 11.66 20.02 18.84
C GLU A 75 10.30 20.58 19.31
N ALA A 76 10.29 21.53 20.25
CA ALA A 76 9.04 22.09 20.76
C ALA A 76 8.30 22.95 19.71
N LEU A 77 9.02 23.70 18.88
CA LEU A 77 8.43 24.64 17.91
C LEU A 77 8.17 24.02 16.54
N TYR A 78 9.09 23.18 16.05
CA TYR A 78 9.08 22.65 14.69
C TYR A 78 8.56 21.21 14.59
N ARG A 79 8.28 20.53 15.70
CA ARG A 79 7.56 19.27 15.64
C ARG A 79 6.18 19.50 15.03
N PRO A 80 5.82 18.78 13.95
CA PRO A 80 4.52 18.91 13.34
C PRO A 80 3.41 18.54 14.33
N THR A 81 2.33 19.31 14.32
CA THR A 81 1.16 19.02 15.14
C THR A 81 0.25 18.03 14.43
N PRO A 82 -0.30 17.02 15.15
CA PRO A 82 -1.25 16.12 14.54
C PRO A 82 -2.49 16.87 14.04
N VAL A 83 -3.04 16.42 12.92
CA VAL A 83 -4.27 16.95 12.30
C VAL A 83 -5.35 15.89 12.33
N ARG A 84 -6.58 16.28 12.61
CA ARG A 84 -7.75 15.39 12.51
C ARG A 84 -8.25 15.44 11.09
N PHE A 85 -8.65 14.31 10.52
CA PHE A 85 -9.19 14.29 9.16
C PHE A 85 -10.40 13.35 9.05
N ASP A 86 -11.25 13.64 8.07
CA ASP A 86 -12.37 12.81 7.64
C ASP A 86 -12.43 12.86 6.11
N ALA A 87 -12.04 11.75 5.47
CA ALA A 87 -11.98 11.60 4.02
C ALA A 87 -12.97 10.51 3.60
N VAL A 88 -13.88 10.84 2.68
CA VAL A 88 -14.76 9.88 2.02
C VAL A 88 -14.39 9.89 0.53
N VAL A 89 -13.80 8.79 0.07
CA VAL A 89 -13.42 8.62 -1.35
C VAL A 89 -14.47 7.79 -2.08
N SER A 90 -14.73 8.13 -3.33
CA SER A 90 -15.65 7.45 -4.24
C SER A 90 -14.93 7.08 -5.54
N ASN A 91 -15.49 6.15 -6.31
CA ASN A 91 -14.94 5.82 -7.63
C ASN A 91 -14.98 7.03 -8.60
N PRO A 92 -14.01 7.13 -9.52
CA PRO A 92 -12.70 6.48 -9.48
C PRO A 92 -11.80 7.05 -8.37
N ALA A 93 -11.12 6.17 -7.65
CA ALA A 93 -10.10 6.53 -6.67
C ALA A 93 -9.03 5.45 -6.58
N ASP A 94 -7.80 5.85 -6.27
CA ASP A 94 -6.65 4.98 -6.18
C ASP A 94 -5.76 5.36 -5.00
N GLY A 95 -4.91 4.43 -4.59
CA GLY A 95 -4.07 4.68 -3.44
C GLY A 95 -3.31 3.49 -2.92
N MET A 96 -2.81 3.64 -1.71
CA MET A 96 -2.04 2.63 -1.00
C MET A 96 -2.42 2.66 0.47
N PHE A 97 -2.48 1.51 1.13
CA PHE A 97 -2.63 1.49 2.59
C PHE A 97 -1.75 0.47 3.29
N VAL A 98 -1.50 0.72 4.57
CA VAL A 98 -0.87 -0.21 5.51
C VAL A 98 -1.83 -0.40 6.67
N ALA A 99 -2.40 -1.60 6.79
CA ALA A 99 -3.25 -1.95 7.91
C ALA A 99 -2.41 -2.11 9.20
N ALA A 100 -2.97 -1.70 10.33
CA ALA A 100 -2.30 -1.84 11.62
C ALA A 100 -2.23 -3.32 12.01
N LYS A 101 -1.07 -3.79 12.47
CA LYS A 101 -0.93 -5.16 12.96
C LYS A 101 -1.69 -5.31 14.29
N PRO A 102 -2.54 -6.35 14.46
CA PRO A 102 -3.19 -6.59 15.74
C PRO A 102 -2.12 -6.85 16.80
N THR A 103 -2.08 -6.00 17.82
CA THR A 103 -1.11 -6.12 18.94
C THR A 103 -1.74 -6.93 20.06
N GLU A 104 -0.97 -7.83 20.68
CA GLU A 104 -1.39 -8.58 21.86
C GLU A 104 -1.84 -7.60 22.96
N GLY A 105 -3.14 -7.57 23.27
CA GLY A 105 -3.73 -6.68 24.27
C GLY A 105 -4.86 -5.78 23.77
N ARG A 106 -5.01 -5.58 22.45
CA ARG A 106 -6.19 -4.94 21.85
C ARG A 106 -6.57 -5.65 20.55
N PRO A 107 -7.60 -6.52 20.55
CA PRO A 107 -8.09 -7.12 19.32
C PRO A 107 -8.75 -6.04 18.46
N GLN A 108 -7.96 -5.36 17.63
CA GLN A 108 -8.45 -4.46 16.59
C GLN A 108 -8.62 -5.27 15.30
N SER A 109 -9.72 -5.03 14.59
CA SER A 109 -9.89 -5.61 13.25
C SER A 109 -8.92 -4.94 12.28
N GLU A 110 -8.24 -5.78 11.51
CA GLU A 110 -7.45 -5.33 10.38
C GLU A 110 -8.39 -4.78 9.29
N PHE A 111 -8.08 -3.59 8.77
CA PHE A 111 -8.81 -3.01 7.65
C PHE A 111 -8.57 -3.81 6.37
N ARG A 112 -9.64 -4.13 5.63
CA ARG A 112 -9.55 -4.86 4.35
C ARG A 112 -10.55 -4.29 3.35
N MET A 113 -10.16 -4.09 2.09
CA MET A 113 -11.09 -3.66 1.04
C MET A 113 -11.80 -4.81 0.33
N ILE A 114 -11.20 -6.01 0.30
CA ILE A 114 -11.94 -7.21 -0.09
C ILE A 114 -12.82 -7.61 1.11
N PRO A 115 -14.15 -7.68 0.95
CA PRO A 115 -15.07 -7.99 2.04
C PRO A 115 -14.83 -9.35 2.64
N GLY A 116 -15.30 -9.50 3.88
CA GLY A 116 -15.40 -10.81 4.50
C GLY A 116 -16.55 -11.64 3.92
N GLU A 117 -17.62 -11.01 3.45
CA GLU A 117 -18.82 -11.69 2.95
C GLU A 117 -19.36 -10.95 1.72
N ALA A 118 -19.67 -11.69 0.66
CA ALA A 118 -20.33 -11.13 -0.53
C ALA A 118 -21.47 -12.06 -1.00
N SER A 119 -22.58 -11.47 -1.44
CA SER A 119 -23.71 -12.22 -1.99
C SER A 119 -23.45 -12.61 -3.45
N GLN A 120 -23.05 -11.67 -4.29
CA GLN A 120 -22.73 -11.91 -5.69
C GLN A 120 -21.46 -11.15 -6.06
N ALA A 121 -20.36 -11.88 -6.18
CA ALA A 121 -19.09 -11.33 -6.63
C ALA A 121 -18.42 -12.22 -7.66
N SER A 122 -17.51 -11.67 -8.44
CA SER A 122 -16.49 -12.42 -9.17
C SER A 122 -15.13 -11.98 -8.65
N ILE A 123 -14.22 -12.95 -8.50
CA ILE A 123 -12.82 -12.66 -8.19
C ILE A 123 -11.99 -13.04 -9.39
N ASN A 124 -11.09 -12.16 -9.79
CA ASN A 124 -10.09 -12.37 -10.81
C ASN A 124 -8.72 -12.05 -10.20
N TRP A 125 -7.80 -13.00 -10.18
CA TRP A 125 -6.42 -12.82 -9.73
C TRP A 125 -5.49 -12.99 -10.93
N LEU A 126 -5.03 -11.85 -11.46
CA LEU A 126 -4.00 -11.79 -12.48
C LEU A 126 -2.62 -11.83 -11.80
N HIS A 127 -1.92 -12.93 -12.01
CA HIS A 127 -0.64 -13.24 -11.41
C HIS A 127 0.47 -13.17 -12.47
N PRO A 128 1.34 -12.15 -12.44
CA PRO A 128 2.27 -11.91 -13.55
C PRO A 128 3.51 -12.82 -13.54
N LYS A 129 3.85 -13.42 -12.40
CA LYS A 129 5.07 -14.23 -12.27
C LYS A 129 5.04 -15.12 -11.03
N GLY A 130 5.50 -16.35 -11.19
CA GLY A 130 5.72 -17.32 -10.11
C GLY A 130 4.70 -18.44 -10.19
N ASN A 131 4.45 -19.10 -9.06
CA ASN A 131 3.42 -20.14 -8.98
C ASN A 131 2.10 -19.53 -8.51
N LEU A 132 1.03 -19.77 -9.27
CA LEU A 132 -0.34 -19.53 -8.80
C LEU A 132 -0.99 -20.88 -8.55
N ARG A 133 -1.16 -21.21 -7.27
CA ARG A 133 -1.70 -22.49 -6.83
C ARG A 133 -3.08 -22.29 -6.23
N SER A 134 -4.02 -23.06 -6.72
CA SER A 134 -5.34 -23.22 -6.11
C SER A 134 -5.49 -24.59 -5.47
N GLU A 135 -6.18 -24.65 -4.34
CA GLU A 135 -6.55 -25.86 -3.63
C GLU A 135 -8.03 -25.75 -3.24
N TRP A 136 -8.87 -26.58 -3.84
CA TRP A 136 -10.23 -26.79 -3.41
C TRP A 136 -10.31 -28.00 -2.48
N LYS A 137 -11.09 -27.87 -1.39
CA LYS A 137 -11.36 -28.92 -0.40
C LYS A 137 -12.82 -28.91 0.03
N SER A 138 -13.40 -30.11 0.15
CA SER A 138 -14.69 -30.35 0.81
C SER A 138 -14.47 -30.89 2.23
N GLN A 139 -15.30 -30.45 3.19
CA GLN A 139 -15.32 -31.07 4.52
C GLN A 139 -15.85 -32.51 4.51
N ARG A 140 -16.75 -32.85 3.58
CA ARG A 140 -17.27 -34.21 3.40
C ARG A 140 -16.53 -34.92 2.27
N ALA A 141 -15.78 -35.97 2.63
CA ALA A 141 -15.04 -36.76 1.66
C ALA A 141 -15.98 -37.45 0.66
N GLY A 142 -15.66 -37.35 -0.63
CA GLY A 142 -16.41 -38.00 -1.70
C GLY A 142 -17.80 -37.41 -2.02
N ALA A 143 -18.18 -36.30 -1.39
CA ALA A 143 -19.49 -35.67 -1.60
C ALA A 143 -19.62 -34.99 -2.98
N PHE A 144 -18.52 -34.73 -3.69
CA PHE A 144 -18.53 -34.00 -4.96
C PHE A 144 -18.01 -34.86 -6.10
N SER A 145 -18.38 -34.48 -7.32
CA SER A 145 -17.74 -34.92 -8.55
C SER A 145 -17.07 -33.72 -9.20
N ALA A 146 -15.90 -33.91 -9.79
CA ALA A 146 -15.15 -32.87 -10.49
C ALA A 146 -15.21 -33.11 -12.01
N SER A 147 -15.44 -32.06 -12.79
CA SER A 147 -15.21 -32.01 -14.24
C SER A 147 -14.08 -31.05 -14.53
N VAL A 148 -13.08 -31.51 -15.29
CA VAL A 148 -11.96 -30.69 -15.73
C VAL A 148 -12.04 -30.55 -17.25
N GLU A 149 -12.22 -29.33 -17.71
CA GLU A 149 -12.42 -28.98 -19.12
C GLU A 149 -11.33 -27.99 -19.55
N PHE A 150 -10.79 -28.16 -20.76
CA PHE A 150 -9.75 -27.30 -21.31
C PHE A 150 -10.32 -26.40 -22.39
N TYR A 151 -9.88 -25.15 -22.40
CA TYR A 151 -10.39 -24.10 -23.27
C TYR A 151 -9.26 -23.24 -23.84
N ASP A 152 -9.54 -22.67 -25.01
CA ASP A 152 -8.71 -21.72 -25.77
C ASP A 152 -9.47 -20.41 -25.92
N GLY A 153 -8.86 -19.27 -25.60
CA GLY A 153 -9.39 -17.94 -25.89
C GLY A 153 -10.57 -17.50 -25.03
N CYS A 154 -10.99 -18.31 -24.06
CA CYS A 154 -12.20 -18.09 -23.30
C CYS A 154 -11.97 -17.18 -22.08
N THR A 155 -12.92 -16.29 -21.79
CA THR A 155 -13.04 -15.76 -20.42
C THR A 155 -13.61 -16.85 -19.50
N ALA A 156 -13.52 -16.64 -18.19
CA ALA A 156 -14.14 -17.54 -17.23
C ALA A 156 -15.65 -17.66 -17.41
N GLU A 157 -16.33 -16.55 -17.71
CA GLU A 157 -17.77 -16.50 -17.96
C GLU A 157 -18.14 -17.24 -19.25
N GLU A 158 -17.35 -17.05 -20.31
CA GLU A 158 -17.53 -17.77 -21.58
C GLU A 158 -17.33 -19.28 -21.38
N ALA A 159 -16.27 -19.69 -20.67
CA ALA A 159 -16.02 -21.09 -20.35
C ALA A 159 -17.14 -21.70 -19.49
N VAL A 160 -17.65 -20.96 -18.49
CA VAL A 160 -18.74 -21.42 -17.62
C VAL A 160 -20.08 -21.51 -18.37
N THR A 161 -20.30 -20.70 -19.39
CA THR A 161 -21.56 -20.71 -20.16
C THR A 161 -21.49 -21.53 -21.45
N TYR A 162 -20.31 -22.04 -21.82
CA TYR A 162 -20.12 -22.83 -23.03
C TYR A 162 -20.97 -24.11 -23.02
N LYS A 163 -21.90 -24.23 -23.98
CA LYS A 163 -22.84 -25.38 -24.12
C LYS A 163 -22.51 -26.30 -25.30
N GLY A 164 -21.32 -26.19 -25.90
CA GLY A 164 -20.98 -26.95 -27.10
C GLY A 164 -20.78 -28.44 -26.83
N ARG A 165 -21.31 -29.30 -27.71
CA ARG A 165 -21.19 -30.79 -27.63
C ARG A 165 -19.75 -31.31 -27.61
N ASN A 166 -18.77 -30.47 -27.98
CA ASN A 166 -17.36 -30.84 -28.11
C ASN A 166 -16.51 -30.45 -26.89
N ALA A 167 -17.12 -29.90 -25.82
CA ALA A 167 -16.44 -29.72 -24.54
C ALA A 167 -16.23 -31.10 -23.88
N GLU A 168 -15.29 -31.89 -24.41
CA GLU A 168 -14.86 -33.15 -23.82
C GLU A 168 -13.89 -32.83 -22.67
N GLY A 169 -14.42 -32.77 -21.44
CA GLY A 169 -13.63 -32.83 -20.21
C GLY A 169 -13.48 -34.27 -19.71
N PHE A 170 -12.74 -34.45 -18.63
CA PHE A 170 -12.79 -35.69 -17.85
C PHE A 170 -13.52 -35.45 -16.54
N SER A 171 -14.41 -36.38 -16.21
CA SER A 171 -15.14 -36.39 -14.96
C SER A 171 -14.51 -37.37 -13.98
N LEU A 172 -14.39 -36.93 -12.73
CA LEU A 172 -13.93 -37.71 -11.61
C LEU A 172 -15.04 -37.74 -10.56
N GLY A 173 -15.50 -38.94 -10.23
CA GLY A 173 -16.50 -39.13 -9.18
C GLY A 173 -15.87 -39.13 -7.80
N ARG A 174 -16.62 -38.65 -6.81
CA ARG A 174 -16.29 -38.72 -5.36
C ARG A 174 -14.94 -38.08 -5.00
N VAL A 175 -14.79 -36.82 -5.35
CA VAL A 175 -13.60 -36.01 -5.06
C VAL A 175 -13.75 -35.27 -3.73
N SER A 176 -12.65 -35.15 -2.99
CA SER A 176 -12.59 -34.42 -1.72
C SER A 176 -11.63 -33.23 -1.78
N LYS A 177 -10.60 -33.33 -2.64
CA LYS A 177 -9.54 -32.34 -2.79
C LYS A 177 -9.11 -32.23 -4.25
N VAL A 178 -9.00 -31.01 -4.76
CA VAL A 178 -8.42 -30.72 -6.09
C VAL A 178 -7.39 -29.61 -5.94
N ASN A 179 -6.17 -29.85 -6.39
CA ASN A 179 -5.16 -28.81 -6.55
C ASN A 179 -4.97 -28.52 -8.04
N LEU A 180 -4.88 -27.25 -8.40
CA LEU A 180 -4.57 -26.81 -9.75
C LEU A 180 -3.55 -25.68 -9.67
N ALA A 181 -2.41 -25.83 -10.35
CA ALA A 181 -1.33 -24.85 -10.32
C ALA A 181 -0.65 -24.70 -11.68
N PHE A 182 -0.23 -23.49 -11.99
CA PHE A 182 0.78 -23.23 -13.01
C PHE A 182 2.12 -23.00 -12.33
N ASP A 183 3.14 -23.75 -12.75
CA ASP A 183 4.45 -23.71 -12.07
C ASP A 183 5.13 -22.35 -12.15
N GLU A 184 5.04 -21.70 -13.32
CA GLU A 184 5.73 -20.45 -13.64
C GLU A 184 4.96 -19.66 -14.71
N GLY A 185 5.28 -18.38 -14.84
CA GLY A 185 4.77 -17.50 -15.89
C GLY A 185 3.55 -16.69 -15.47
N TYR A 186 2.94 -16.03 -16.47
CA TYR A 186 1.72 -15.27 -16.27
C TYR A 186 0.54 -16.22 -16.20
N SER A 187 -0.30 -16.07 -15.18
CA SER A 187 -1.50 -16.84 -15.00
C SER A 187 -2.64 -15.97 -14.49
N ASN A 188 -3.86 -16.45 -14.68
CA ASN A 188 -5.06 -15.75 -14.29
C ASN A 188 -6.07 -16.74 -13.73
N LEU A 189 -6.39 -16.61 -12.44
CA LEU A 189 -7.45 -17.37 -11.79
C LEU A 189 -8.70 -16.53 -11.70
N THR A 190 -9.84 -17.06 -12.13
CA THR A 190 -11.13 -16.41 -12.02
C THR A 190 -12.13 -17.32 -11.34
N VAL A 191 -12.76 -16.81 -10.28
CA VAL A 191 -13.92 -17.39 -9.64
C VAL A 191 -15.14 -16.58 -10.08
N PRO A 192 -15.91 -17.04 -11.06
CA PRO A 192 -17.01 -16.28 -11.63
C PRO A 192 -18.14 -16.09 -10.61
N SER A 193 -18.94 -15.05 -10.85
CA SER A 193 -20.18 -14.86 -10.11
C SER A 193 -21.18 -15.92 -10.53
N LEU A 194 -21.52 -16.81 -9.59
CA LEU A 194 -22.61 -17.77 -9.77
C LEU A 194 -23.88 -17.16 -9.15
N SER A 195 -25.05 -17.67 -9.53
CA SER A 195 -26.33 -17.23 -8.97
C SER A 195 -26.50 -17.49 -7.47
N THR A 196 -25.51 -18.11 -6.83
CA THR A 196 -25.47 -18.47 -5.41
C THR A 196 -24.59 -17.51 -4.60
N PRO A 197 -24.83 -17.40 -3.28
CA PRO A 197 -24.00 -16.58 -2.39
C PRO A 197 -22.50 -16.86 -2.56
N PHE A 198 -21.69 -15.82 -2.74
CA PHE A 198 -20.22 -15.94 -2.89
C PHE A 198 -19.52 -16.47 -1.63
N GLY A 199 -20.20 -16.42 -0.48
CA GLY A 199 -19.70 -16.94 0.79
C GLY A 199 -18.71 -15.98 1.47
N ARG A 200 -17.86 -16.55 2.32
CA ARG A 200 -16.88 -15.80 3.11
C ARG A 200 -15.51 -15.79 2.43
N THR A 201 -14.88 -14.63 2.39
CA THR A 201 -13.57 -14.37 1.79
C THR A 201 -12.57 -13.87 2.81
N GLU A 202 -11.34 -14.36 2.71
CA GLU A 202 -10.23 -13.93 3.56
C GLU A 202 -8.99 -13.73 2.69
N LEU A 203 -8.53 -12.48 2.58
CA LEU A 203 -7.23 -12.16 1.99
C LEU A 203 -6.20 -11.97 3.11
N LYS A 204 -5.08 -12.69 3.02
CA LYS A 204 -3.86 -12.47 3.78
C LYS A 204 -2.79 -12.05 2.79
N ALA A 205 -2.29 -10.83 2.89
CA ALA A 205 -1.30 -10.28 1.97
C ALA A 205 -0.31 -9.42 2.76
N ASP A 206 0.91 -9.34 2.25
CA ASP A 206 1.89 -8.39 2.76
C ASP A 206 1.47 -6.94 2.50
N THR A 207 1.88 -6.06 3.39
CA THR A 207 1.70 -4.61 3.27
C THR A 207 2.98 -3.95 2.70
N PRO A 208 2.88 -2.83 1.99
CA PRO A 208 1.67 -2.07 1.68
C PRO A 208 0.81 -2.68 0.55
N ILE A 209 -0.50 -2.43 0.60
CA ILE A 209 -1.46 -2.84 -0.43
C ILE A 209 -1.83 -1.64 -1.29
N LEU A 210 -1.59 -1.72 -2.61
CA LEU A 210 -2.11 -0.73 -3.55
C LEU A 210 -3.56 -1.07 -3.88
N PHE A 211 -4.40 -0.07 -4.08
CA PHE A 211 -5.79 -0.29 -4.44
C PHE A 211 -6.27 0.68 -5.53
N TYR A 212 -7.30 0.24 -6.24
CA TYR A 212 -8.02 0.99 -7.23
C TYR A 212 -9.52 0.69 -7.14
N LEU A 213 -10.31 1.73 -6.97
CA LEU A 213 -11.77 1.71 -6.97
C LEU A 213 -12.26 2.18 -8.33
N SER A 214 -13.06 1.35 -8.99
CA SER A 214 -13.71 1.68 -10.26
C SER A 214 -15.15 1.24 -10.27
N GLY A 215 -15.95 1.84 -11.15
CA GLY A 215 -17.32 1.44 -11.39
C GLY A 215 -17.75 1.86 -12.79
N SER A 216 -18.77 1.19 -13.31
CA SER A 216 -19.40 1.57 -14.58
C SER A 216 -20.45 2.65 -14.33
N ASP A 217 -20.31 3.80 -14.97
CA ASP A 217 -21.31 4.87 -14.96
C ASP A 217 -22.52 4.55 -15.87
N ASP A 218 -22.41 3.53 -16.73
CA ASP A 218 -23.49 3.12 -17.64
C ASP A 218 -24.57 2.29 -16.93
N SER A 219 -25.79 2.82 -16.95
CA SER A 219 -26.99 2.39 -16.24
C SER A 219 -27.53 0.99 -16.63
N ALA A 220 -27.72 0.14 -15.60
CA ALA A 220 -28.84 -0.80 -15.38
C ALA A 220 -28.52 -1.75 -14.21
N ALA A 221 -27.24 -2.05 -14.01
CA ALA A 221 -26.68 -2.69 -12.82
C ALA A 221 -25.28 -2.11 -12.61
N SER A 222 -25.11 -1.21 -11.64
CA SER A 222 -23.80 -0.60 -11.41
C SER A 222 -22.85 -1.69 -10.89
N THR A 223 -21.95 -2.15 -11.76
CA THR A 223 -20.91 -3.09 -11.36
C THR A 223 -19.79 -2.29 -10.71
N GLN A 224 -19.52 -2.62 -9.46
CA GLN A 224 -18.46 -1.99 -8.70
C GLN A 224 -17.26 -2.92 -8.66
N THR A 225 -16.07 -2.35 -8.77
CA THR A 225 -14.84 -3.12 -8.87
C THR A 225 -13.77 -2.55 -7.94
N VAL A 226 -13.32 -3.39 -7.01
CA VAL A 226 -12.15 -3.15 -6.18
C VAL A 226 -11.00 -3.97 -6.75
N THR A 227 -9.91 -3.31 -7.12
CA THR A 227 -8.67 -3.97 -7.52
C THR A 227 -7.61 -3.71 -6.46
N GLN A 228 -6.93 -4.75 -5.98
CA GLN A 228 -5.79 -4.64 -5.08
C GLN A 228 -4.55 -5.25 -5.71
N PHE A 229 -3.41 -4.57 -5.58
CA PHE A 229 -2.11 -5.18 -5.84
C PHE A 229 -1.57 -5.77 -4.56
N VAL A 230 -1.17 -7.03 -4.61
CA VAL A 230 -0.69 -7.80 -3.46
C VAL A 230 0.75 -8.29 -3.70
N GLY A 231 1.52 -8.42 -2.61
CA GLY A 231 2.91 -8.85 -2.63
C GLY A 231 3.08 -10.38 -2.61
N ALA A 232 4.31 -10.82 -2.35
CA ALA A 232 4.63 -12.24 -2.19
C ALA A 232 3.85 -12.89 -1.03
N GLU A 233 3.80 -14.22 -1.02
CA GLU A 233 3.16 -15.01 0.06
C GLU A 233 1.67 -14.65 0.29
N THR A 234 0.99 -14.15 -0.74
CA THR A 234 -0.42 -13.80 -0.64
C THR A 234 -1.28 -15.05 -0.67
N LYS A 235 -2.28 -15.09 0.21
CA LYS A 235 -3.26 -16.15 0.31
C LYS A 235 -4.67 -15.60 0.30
N LEU A 236 -5.47 -16.02 -0.68
CA LEU A 236 -6.89 -15.78 -0.75
C LEU A 236 -7.65 -17.06 -0.40
N SER A 237 -8.48 -17.03 0.65
CA SER A 237 -9.35 -18.14 1.04
C SER A 237 -10.81 -17.78 0.79
N ILE A 238 -11.55 -18.66 0.14
CA ILE A 238 -12.98 -18.51 -0.16
C ILE A 238 -13.70 -19.72 0.41
N SER A 239 -14.62 -19.52 1.34
CA SER A 239 -15.46 -20.58 1.92
C SER A 239 -16.93 -20.39 1.54
N ARG A 240 -17.58 -21.43 1.00
CA ARG A 240 -18.97 -21.37 0.52
C ARG A 240 -19.77 -22.58 0.95
N LYS A 241 -21.08 -22.40 1.04
CA LYS A 241 -22.08 -23.47 1.21
C LYS A 241 -22.91 -23.57 -0.05
N VAL A 242 -22.39 -24.27 -1.07
CA VAL A 242 -23.02 -24.35 -2.39
C VAL A 242 -22.94 -25.78 -2.94
N ALA A 243 -23.97 -26.18 -3.68
CA ALA A 243 -24.01 -27.49 -4.35
C ALA A 243 -23.10 -27.54 -5.58
N ASP A 244 -22.93 -26.40 -6.25
CA ASP A 244 -22.10 -26.25 -7.44
C ASP A 244 -21.05 -25.16 -7.25
N HIS A 245 -19.83 -25.45 -7.68
CA HIS A 245 -18.71 -24.53 -7.65
C HIS A 245 -17.93 -24.62 -8.96
N ALA A 246 -17.43 -23.49 -9.43
CA ALA A 246 -16.55 -23.47 -10.60
C ALA A 246 -15.50 -22.38 -10.45
N TYR A 247 -14.31 -22.65 -10.96
CA TYR A 247 -13.29 -21.63 -11.17
C TYR A 247 -12.47 -21.97 -12.42
N TYR A 248 -11.93 -20.94 -13.04
CA TYR A 248 -11.18 -21.01 -14.27
C TYR A 248 -9.75 -20.54 -14.03
N LEU A 249 -8.76 -21.35 -14.40
CA LEU A 249 -7.35 -20.98 -14.33
C LEU A 249 -6.79 -20.97 -15.74
N SER A 250 -6.23 -19.85 -16.18
CA SER A 250 -5.63 -19.67 -17.50
C SER A 250 -4.17 -19.28 -17.37
N ALA A 251 -3.36 -19.69 -18.35
CA ALA A 251 -1.98 -19.28 -18.51
C ALA A 251 -1.91 -18.25 -19.65
N ILE A 252 -1.01 -17.29 -19.55
CA ILE A 252 -0.64 -16.41 -20.66
C ILE A 252 0.79 -16.80 -21.06
N LEU A 253 0.95 -17.39 -22.25
CA LEU A 253 2.18 -18.02 -22.73
C LEU A 253 3.18 -16.99 -23.29
N ILE A 254 3.38 -15.92 -22.53
CA ILE A 254 4.35 -14.86 -22.76
C ILE A 254 5.24 -14.79 -21.52
N ASP A 255 6.54 -14.81 -21.74
CA ASP A 255 7.55 -14.46 -20.75
C ASP A 255 7.98 -13.01 -20.95
N GLY A 256 7.67 -12.19 -19.95
CA GLY A 256 8.03 -10.77 -19.87
C GLY A 256 9.26 -10.50 -19.00
N SER A 257 10.04 -11.54 -18.63
CA SER A 257 11.23 -11.38 -17.78
C SER A 257 12.41 -10.71 -18.47
N GLU A 258 12.44 -10.69 -19.80
CA GLU A 258 13.44 -10.01 -20.62
C GLU A 258 12.89 -8.73 -21.28
N ASP A 259 13.78 -7.84 -21.73
CA ASP A 259 13.46 -6.59 -22.44
C ASP A 259 12.57 -6.78 -23.68
N ARG A 260 12.49 -8.00 -24.20
CA ARG A 260 11.57 -8.38 -25.29
C ARG A 260 10.72 -9.56 -24.85
N PRO A 261 9.37 -9.42 -24.90
CA PRO A 261 8.49 -10.53 -24.55
C PRO A 261 8.74 -11.72 -25.49
N LYS A 262 8.97 -12.89 -24.91
CA LYS A 262 9.18 -14.15 -25.63
C LYS A 262 8.02 -15.09 -25.40
N LEU A 263 7.73 -15.96 -26.37
CA LEU A 263 6.76 -17.03 -26.17
C LEU A 263 7.39 -18.12 -25.29
N SER A 264 6.69 -18.52 -24.24
CA SER A 264 7.15 -19.55 -23.31
C SER A 264 6.08 -20.62 -23.10
N GLY A 265 6.52 -21.85 -22.86
CA GLY A 265 5.64 -22.92 -22.41
C GLY A 265 5.45 -22.85 -20.90
N GLN A 266 4.46 -23.57 -20.38
CA GLN A 266 4.20 -23.69 -18.94
C GLN A 266 3.83 -25.12 -18.59
N ARG A 267 3.91 -25.50 -17.31
CA ARG A 267 3.42 -26.78 -16.81
C ARG A 267 2.20 -26.55 -15.93
N LEU A 268 1.10 -27.22 -16.28
CA LEU A 268 -0.07 -27.32 -15.44
C LEU A 268 0.09 -28.54 -14.53
N ARG A 269 0.07 -28.32 -13.22
CA ARG A 269 -0.03 -29.40 -12.22
C ARG A 269 -1.45 -29.49 -11.72
N LEU A 270 -2.12 -30.60 -12.03
CA LEU A 270 -3.38 -30.98 -11.42
C LEU A 270 -3.13 -32.10 -10.42
N SER A 271 -3.77 -32.07 -9.26
CA SER A 271 -3.81 -33.22 -8.37
C SER A 271 -5.22 -33.41 -7.83
N VAL A 272 -5.74 -34.63 -7.89
CA VAL A 272 -7.06 -34.97 -7.35
C VAL A 272 -6.90 -36.05 -6.29
N ASP A 273 -7.33 -35.74 -5.06
CA ASP A 273 -7.12 -36.59 -3.88
C ASP A 273 -5.67 -37.12 -3.81
N ASP A 274 -4.72 -36.19 -3.94
CA ASP A 274 -3.27 -36.40 -3.90
C ASP A 274 -2.68 -37.28 -5.03
N LYS A 275 -3.46 -37.57 -6.08
CA LYS A 275 -2.97 -38.23 -7.30
C LYS A 275 -2.58 -37.18 -8.36
N PRO A 276 -1.28 -37.03 -8.68
CA PRO A 276 -0.82 -35.99 -9.59
C PRO A 276 -1.10 -36.32 -11.07
N LEU A 277 -1.42 -35.28 -11.83
CA LEU A 277 -1.62 -35.23 -13.27
C LEU A 277 -0.93 -33.96 -13.78
N ASP A 278 0.28 -34.13 -14.31
CA ASP A 278 1.01 -33.02 -14.93
C ASP A 278 0.73 -32.98 -16.44
N ILE A 279 0.56 -31.77 -16.95
CA ILE A 279 0.35 -31.49 -18.37
C ILE A 279 1.35 -30.41 -18.80
N ASP A 280 2.24 -30.76 -19.71
CA ASP A 280 3.20 -29.81 -20.29
C ASP A 280 2.52 -29.03 -21.41
N ILE A 281 2.50 -27.70 -21.32
CA ILE A 281 1.98 -26.78 -22.34
C ILE A 281 3.18 -26.22 -23.10
N ALA A 282 3.33 -26.61 -24.37
CA ALA A 282 4.47 -26.16 -25.19
C ALA A 282 4.41 -24.64 -25.46
N ALA A 283 5.54 -24.01 -25.81
CA ALA A 283 5.48 -22.63 -26.29
C ALA A 283 4.69 -22.57 -27.62
N PRO A 284 3.84 -21.54 -27.83
CA PRO A 284 3.21 -21.33 -29.12
C PRO A 284 4.26 -21.04 -30.19
N THR A 285 4.04 -21.52 -31.41
CA THR A 285 5.01 -21.38 -32.51
C THR A 285 4.94 -20.02 -33.21
N ARG A 286 3.81 -19.30 -33.10
CA ARG A 286 3.60 -17.96 -33.68
C ARG A 286 2.60 -17.16 -32.85
N THR A 287 2.75 -15.84 -32.82
CA THR A 287 1.80 -14.87 -32.22
C THR A 287 0.64 -14.53 -33.17
N THR A 288 0.22 -15.46 -34.05
CA THR A 288 -0.45 -15.16 -35.33
C THR A 288 -1.81 -14.44 -35.27
N GLU A 289 -2.36 -14.13 -34.10
CA GLU A 289 -3.67 -13.49 -34.02
C GLU A 289 -3.58 -12.12 -33.32
N THR A 290 -3.70 -11.05 -34.10
CA THR A 290 -3.98 -9.70 -33.59
C THR A 290 -5.44 -9.56 -33.11
N LYS A 291 -6.25 -10.60 -33.27
CA LYS A 291 -7.64 -10.69 -32.81
C LYS A 291 -7.73 -11.78 -31.74
N ARG A 292 -8.51 -11.53 -30.69
CA ARG A 292 -8.81 -12.53 -29.66
C ARG A 292 -9.31 -13.82 -30.32
N SER A 293 -8.70 -14.96 -29.99
CA SER A 293 -9.14 -16.27 -30.48
C SER A 293 -10.59 -16.49 -30.05
N ALA A 294 -11.39 -17.13 -30.91
CA ALA A 294 -12.76 -17.46 -30.53
C ALA A 294 -12.74 -18.55 -29.44
N CYS A 295 -13.49 -18.35 -28.36
CA CYS A 295 -13.60 -19.31 -27.27
C CYS A 295 -13.96 -20.72 -27.78
N ARG A 296 -13.07 -21.69 -27.59
CA ARG A 296 -13.19 -23.07 -28.08
C ARG A 296 -12.70 -24.08 -27.06
N PRO A 297 -13.36 -25.25 -26.93
CA PRO A 297 -12.87 -26.32 -26.08
C PRO A 297 -11.68 -27.04 -26.73
N ILE A 298 -10.71 -27.44 -25.93
CA ILE A 298 -9.57 -28.27 -26.33
C ILE A 298 -9.92 -29.73 -26.01
N PRO A 299 -10.09 -30.62 -27.01
CA PRO A 299 -10.51 -31.99 -26.76
C PRO A 299 -9.46 -32.75 -25.95
N ILE A 300 -9.87 -33.37 -24.84
CA ILE A 300 -8.96 -34.10 -23.95
C ILE A 300 -8.15 -35.21 -24.62
N ARG A 301 -8.70 -35.81 -25.69
CA ARG A 301 -7.98 -36.83 -26.47
C ARG A 301 -6.67 -36.29 -27.04
N GLN A 302 -6.55 -34.99 -27.29
CA GLN A 302 -5.31 -34.37 -27.75
C GLN A 302 -4.25 -34.34 -26.64
N LEU A 303 -4.67 -34.17 -25.38
CA LEU A 303 -3.80 -34.13 -24.21
C LEU A 303 -3.35 -35.53 -23.76
N MET A 304 -4.21 -36.54 -23.94
CA MET A 304 -4.02 -37.90 -23.42
C MET A 304 -3.41 -38.89 -24.44
N ARG A 305 -3.09 -38.45 -25.66
CA ARG A 305 -2.60 -39.33 -26.76
C ARG A 305 -1.15 -39.80 -26.61
N SER A 306 -0.33 -39.12 -25.81
CA SER A 306 1.09 -39.43 -25.65
C SER A 306 1.42 -39.81 -24.21
N GLU A 307 2.40 -40.70 -24.03
CA GLU A 307 2.95 -41.08 -22.71
C GLU A 307 3.39 -39.84 -21.91
N LYS A 308 3.88 -38.81 -22.62
CA LYS A 308 4.09 -37.46 -22.10
C LYS A 308 2.85 -36.63 -22.41
N ARG A 309 2.05 -36.30 -21.39
CA ARG A 309 0.82 -35.48 -21.54
C ARG A 309 1.20 -34.05 -21.92
N VAL A 310 1.17 -33.74 -23.22
CA VAL A 310 1.69 -32.48 -23.79
C VAL A 310 0.65 -31.82 -24.67
N LEU A 311 0.32 -30.55 -24.40
CA LEU A 311 -0.44 -29.70 -25.30
C LEU A 311 0.52 -29.05 -26.32
N ARG A 312 0.48 -29.53 -27.57
CA ARG A 312 1.34 -29.04 -28.66
C ARG A 312 0.66 -27.91 -29.42
N ASN A 313 1.43 -26.88 -29.77
CA ASN A 313 0.93 -25.67 -30.44
C ASN A 313 -0.29 -25.06 -29.73
N PRO A 314 -0.20 -24.76 -28.43
CA PRO A 314 -1.30 -24.13 -27.72
C PRO A 314 -1.59 -22.74 -28.29
N PRO A 315 -2.79 -22.21 -28.04
CA PRO A 315 -3.04 -20.78 -28.17
C PRO A 315 -2.17 -19.98 -27.19
N LEU A 316 -2.28 -18.65 -27.27
CA LEU A 316 -1.55 -17.75 -26.37
C LEU A 316 -2.07 -17.83 -24.92
N ASP A 317 -3.36 -18.13 -24.74
CA ASP A 317 -4.09 -18.08 -23.48
C ASP A 317 -4.89 -19.37 -23.16
N PRO A 318 -4.25 -20.55 -23.09
CA PRO A 318 -4.95 -21.78 -22.73
C PRO A 318 -5.42 -21.72 -21.28
N GLY A 319 -6.59 -22.29 -20.99
CA GLY A 319 -7.07 -22.38 -19.63
C GLY A 319 -7.89 -23.62 -19.33
N VAL A 320 -8.14 -23.80 -18.05
CA VAL A 320 -8.76 -24.98 -17.46
C VAL A 320 -9.91 -24.54 -16.58
N LEU A 321 -11.10 -25.05 -16.89
CA LEU A 321 -12.28 -24.89 -16.07
C LEU A 321 -12.41 -26.12 -15.17
N LEU A 322 -12.40 -25.89 -13.85
CA LEU A 322 -12.82 -26.89 -12.89
C LEU A 322 -14.27 -26.63 -12.51
N ARG A 323 -15.14 -27.63 -12.69
CA ARG A 323 -16.50 -27.63 -12.13
C ARG A 323 -16.61 -28.72 -11.08
N LEU A 324 -17.24 -28.39 -9.97
CA LEU A 324 -17.47 -29.28 -8.85
C LEU A 324 -18.97 -29.29 -8.59
N THR A 325 -19.57 -30.48 -8.68
CA THR A 325 -21.01 -30.68 -8.48
C THR A 325 -21.22 -31.70 -7.40
N ARG A 326 -22.08 -31.37 -6.43
CA ARG A 326 -22.40 -32.26 -5.33
C ARG A 326 -23.13 -33.51 -5.84
N ASN A 327 -22.69 -34.67 -5.37
CA ASN A 327 -23.39 -35.93 -5.57
C ASN A 327 -24.59 -35.95 -4.63
N LEU A 328 -25.81 -35.88 -5.18
CA LEU A 328 -27.03 -36.03 -4.39
C LEU A 328 -27.11 -37.45 -3.85
N VAL A 329 -26.94 -37.61 -2.53
CA VAL A 329 -27.20 -38.88 -1.84
C VAL A 329 -28.65 -38.87 -1.35
N PRO A 330 -29.46 -39.89 -1.68
CA PRO A 330 -30.84 -39.98 -1.19
C PRO A 330 -30.88 -39.90 0.35
N GLY A 331 -31.61 -38.91 0.89
CA GLY A 331 -31.78 -38.71 2.33
C GLY A 331 -30.93 -37.60 2.97
N ASP A 332 -29.96 -37.02 2.24
CA ASP A 332 -29.16 -35.89 2.74
C ASP A 332 -29.82 -34.55 2.39
N ALA A 333 -30.69 -34.07 3.27
CA ALA A 333 -31.40 -32.80 3.09
C ALA A 333 -30.56 -31.56 3.44
N THR A 334 -29.30 -31.72 3.88
CA THR A 334 -28.48 -30.59 4.34
C THR A 334 -27.65 -30.04 3.20
N ILE A 335 -27.81 -28.75 2.83
CA ILE A 335 -26.97 -28.01 1.86
C ILE A 335 -25.74 -27.39 2.57
N ASP A 336 -25.41 -27.89 3.76
CA ASP A 336 -24.48 -27.25 4.68
C ASP A 336 -23.04 -27.77 4.55
N ASP A 337 -22.67 -28.24 3.35
CA ASP A 337 -21.29 -28.65 3.07
C ASP A 337 -20.45 -27.39 2.81
N ASP A 338 -19.64 -27.03 3.80
CA ASP A 338 -18.62 -26.01 3.65
C ASP A 338 -17.54 -26.52 2.69
N ILE A 339 -17.45 -25.87 1.53
CA ILE A 339 -16.32 -25.99 0.63
C ILE A 339 -15.34 -24.84 0.89
N SER A 340 -14.06 -25.10 0.70
CA SER A 340 -13.01 -24.09 0.78
C SER A 340 -12.16 -24.10 -0.49
N LEU A 341 -11.91 -22.93 -1.05
CA LEU A 341 -10.95 -22.68 -2.11
C LEU A 341 -9.85 -21.77 -1.55
N SER A 342 -8.64 -22.30 -1.46
CA SER A 342 -7.43 -21.56 -1.11
C SER A 342 -6.68 -21.25 -2.41
N VAL A 343 -6.27 -20.00 -2.60
CA VAL A 343 -5.38 -19.60 -3.69
C VAL A 343 -4.16 -18.96 -3.06
N ASP A 344 -2.99 -19.50 -3.36
CA ASP A 344 -1.70 -19.06 -2.87
C ASP A 344 -0.90 -18.57 -4.09
N GLY A 345 -0.28 -17.38 -3.99
CA GLY A 345 0.46 -16.80 -5.11
C GLY A 345 1.44 -15.70 -4.72
N ASP A 346 2.50 -15.58 -5.51
CA ASP A 346 3.59 -14.61 -5.32
C ASP A 346 3.27 -13.20 -5.87
N GLY A 347 2.09 -12.68 -5.55
CA GLY A 347 1.66 -11.31 -5.87
C GLY A 347 0.75 -11.15 -7.08
N GLY A 348 0.53 -9.90 -7.50
CA GLY A 348 -0.30 -9.57 -8.66
C GLY A 348 -1.56 -8.78 -8.32
N TRP A 349 -2.48 -8.73 -9.28
CA TRP A 349 -3.70 -7.92 -9.18
C TRP A 349 -4.89 -8.80 -8.85
N ILE A 350 -5.49 -8.61 -7.68
CA ILE A 350 -6.76 -9.21 -7.29
C ILE A 350 -7.86 -8.20 -7.56
N ARG A 351 -8.72 -8.51 -8.52
CA ARG A 351 -9.91 -7.75 -8.86
C ARG A 351 -11.14 -8.47 -8.33
N LEU A 352 -11.92 -7.78 -7.52
CA LEU A 352 -13.24 -8.19 -7.06
C LEU A 352 -14.28 -7.30 -7.74
N SER A 353 -15.20 -7.91 -8.48
CA SER A 353 -16.36 -7.21 -9.05
C SER A 353 -17.63 -7.71 -8.39
N TYR A 354 -18.53 -6.82 -8.00
CA TYR A 354 -19.80 -7.17 -7.35
C TYR A 354 -20.92 -6.25 -7.82
N GLY A 355 -22.16 -6.73 -7.69
CA GLY A 355 -23.36 -5.98 -8.06
C GLY A 355 -23.79 -4.96 -7.00
N ASP A 356 -24.60 -3.99 -7.42
CA ASP A 356 -25.17 -2.88 -6.65
C ASP A 356 -26.14 -3.29 -5.52
N ASP A 357 -26.27 -4.59 -5.23
CA ASP A 357 -27.31 -5.02 -4.31
C ASP A 357 -26.99 -4.55 -2.89
N LYS A 358 -28.04 -4.12 -2.17
CA LYS A 358 -28.06 -3.27 -0.96
C LYS A 358 -27.30 -3.82 0.27
N SER A 359 -26.49 -4.88 0.11
CA SER A 359 -25.81 -5.63 1.17
C SER A 359 -24.28 -5.70 1.05
N SER A 360 -23.65 -5.15 0.01
CA SER A 360 -22.19 -5.24 -0.15
C SER A 360 -21.46 -4.16 0.66
N ARG A 361 -21.22 -4.42 1.95
CA ARG A 361 -20.09 -3.76 2.63
C ARG A 361 -18.84 -4.08 1.82
N ILE A 362 -18.16 -3.07 1.31
CA ILE A 362 -17.02 -3.21 0.39
C ILE A 362 -15.76 -3.47 1.20
N GLY A 363 -15.73 -4.50 2.03
CA GLY A 363 -14.58 -4.72 2.90
C GLY A 363 -14.95 -5.02 4.34
N ARG A 364 -13.94 -4.89 5.19
CA ARG A 364 -14.01 -5.00 6.64
C ARG A 364 -13.42 -3.74 7.25
N ASP A 365 -14.20 -3.09 8.09
CA ASP A 365 -13.76 -1.94 8.88
C ASP A 365 -12.56 -2.31 9.76
N GLY A 366 -11.64 -1.37 9.95
CA GLY A 366 -10.46 -1.62 10.75
C GLY A 366 -9.49 -0.46 10.81
N LYS A 367 -8.36 -0.71 11.49
CA LYS A 367 -7.32 0.29 11.72
C LYS A 367 -6.25 0.27 10.62
N LEU A 368 -5.77 1.45 10.27
CA LEU A 368 -4.64 1.67 9.38
C LEU A 368 -3.61 2.58 10.05
N GLU A 369 -2.36 2.41 9.63
CA GLU A 369 -1.24 3.28 10.04
C GLU A 369 -0.90 4.30 8.96
N ILE A 370 -1.02 3.90 7.69
CA ILE A 370 -0.68 4.70 6.52
C ILE A 370 -1.79 4.58 5.48
N ILE A 371 -2.18 5.70 4.89
CA ILE A 371 -3.05 5.75 3.72
C ILE A 371 -2.52 6.80 2.73
N GLN A 372 -2.45 6.44 1.47
CA GLN A 372 -2.30 7.34 0.33
C GLN A 372 -3.59 7.31 -0.47
N LEU A 373 -4.13 8.48 -0.81
CA LEU A 373 -5.39 8.66 -1.54
C LEU A 373 -5.17 9.59 -2.73
N ARG A 374 -5.80 9.24 -3.85
CA ARG A 374 -5.96 10.07 -5.05
C ARG A 374 -7.30 9.75 -5.70
N GLY A 375 -7.89 10.71 -6.43
CA GLY A 375 -9.15 10.55 -7.14
C GLY A 375 -10.30 11.30 -6.49
N ASN A 376 -11.51 10.79 -6.65
CA ASN A 376 -12.72 11.53 -6.27
C ASN A 376 -12.97 11.46 -4.75
N PHE A 377 -13.12 12.63 -4.13
CA PHE A 377 -13.53 12.76 -2.74
C PHE A 377 -14.96 13.28 -2.68
N ALA A 378 -15.86 12.50 -2.09
CA ALA A 378 -17.20 12.96 -1.74
C ALA A 378 -17.16 13.94 -0.55
N ARG A 379 -16.19 13.76 0.35
CA ARG A 379 -15.93 14.65 1.48
C ARG A 379 -14.46 14.60 1.85
N PHE A 380 -13.86 15.76 2.14
CA PHE A 380 -12.53 15.81 2.73
C PHE A 380 -12.44 16.98 3.70
N GLU A 381 -12.26 16.68 4.98
CA GLU A 381 -12.14 17.67 6.05
C GLU A 381 -10.83 17.49 6.80
N VAL A 382 -10.20 18.61 7.16
CA VAL A 382 -8.97 18.65 7.97
C VAL A 382 -9.20 19.64 9.11
N ASP A 383 -9.03 19.19 10.35
CA ASP A 383 -9.34 19.92 11.58
C ASP A 383 -10.75 20.54 11.60
N GLY A 384 -11.73 19.86 10.99
CA GLY A 384 -13.12 20.29 10.87
C GLY A 384 -13.38 21.33 9.77
N VAL A 385 -12.37 21.69 8.98
CA VAL A 385 -12.50 22.61 7.85
C VAL A 385 -12.56 21.80 6.55
N ALA A 386 -13.65 21.97 5.81
CA ALA A 386 -13.83 21.37 4.50
C ALA A 386 -12.74 21.83 3.52
N GLN A 387 -12.12 20.87 2.86
CA GLN A 387 -11.14 21.05 1.81
C GLN A 387 -11.80 20.76 0.46
N THR A 388 -11.32 21.41 -0.58
CA THR A 388 -11.69 21.13 -1.97
C THR A 388 -10.56 20.36 -2.66
N PRO A 389 -10.52 19.03 -2.56
CA PRO A 389 -9.47 18.23 -3.16
C PRO A 389 -9.60 18.21 -4.69
N ASN A 390 -8.47 18.27 -5.40
CA ASN A 390 -8.42 18.03 -6.83
C ASN A 390 -8.17 16.52 -7.05
N PRO A 391 -8.90 15.85 -7.97
CA PRO A 391 -8.75 14.41 -8.19
C PRO A 391 -7.34 13.94 -8.55
N ILE A 392 -6.48 14.83 -9.06
CA ILE A 392 -5.10 14.51 -9.45
C ILE A 392 -4.14 14.56 -8.25
N ASP A 393 -4.50 15.33 -7.21
CA ASP A 393 -3.64 15.55 -6.04
C ASP A 393 -3.48 14.24 -5.25
N SER A 394 -2.27 14.01 -4.72
CA SER A 394 -1.97 12.85 -3.88
C SER A 394 -1.89 13.25 -2.41
N TYR A 395 -2.71 12.62 -1.59
CA TYR A 395 -2.77 12.84 -0.15
C TYR A 395 -2.17 11.65 0.59
N VAL A 396 -1.16 11.86 1.43
CA VAL A 396 -0.53 10.82 2.25
C VAL A 396 -0.74 11.17 3.72
N LEU A 397 -1.37 10.26 4.47
CA LEU A 397 -1.63 10.42 5.90
C LEU A 397 -1.01 9.25 6.67
N ILE A 398 -0.29 9.57 7.75
CA ILE A 398 0.34 8.61 8.66
C ILE A 398 -0.11 8.90 10.08
N GLY A 399 -0.72 7.93 10.76
CA GLY A 399 -1.24 8.11 12.12
C GLY A 399 -2.20 7.01 12.58
N ASP A 400 -3.11 7.36 13.49
CA ASP A 400 -4.18 6.48 13.96
C ASP A 400 -5.42 6.71 13.09
N ILE A 401 -5.68 5.76 12.18
CA ILE A 401 -6.67 5.91 11.12
C ILE A 401 -7.67 4.76 11.20
N ASP A 402 -8.96 5.09 11.22
CA ASP A 402 -10.06 4.15 11.07
C ASP A 402 -10.54 4.17 9.62
N GLY A 403 -10.53 3.02 8.97
CA GLY A 403 -11.15 2.79 7.66
C GLY A 403 -12.50 2.10 7.82
N SER A 404 -13.51 2.55 7.09
CA SER A 404 -14.85 1.98 7.12
C SER A 404 -15.56 2.11 5.77
N PHE A 405 -16.63 1.32 5.59
CA PHE A 405 -17.41 1.29 4.35
C PHE A 405 -18.85 1.77 4.60
N PRO A 406 -19.13 3.09 4.45
CA PRO A 406 -20.46 3.64 4.72
C PRO A 406 -21.56 3.17 3.74
N GLY A 407 -21.18 2.53 2.62
CA GLY A 407 -22.07 2.08 1.54
C GLY A 407 -21.85 2.87 0.25
N GLY A 408 -22.54 2.49 -0.84
CA GLY A 408 -22.59 3.29 -2.08
C GLY A 408 -21.24 3.51 -2.78
N ASN A 409 -20.38 2.50 -2.85
CA ASN A 409 -19.02 2.58 -3.42
C ASN A 409 -18.08 3.60 -2.77
N GLN A 410 -18.34 3.92 -1.51
CA GLN A 410 -17.52 4.87 -0.76
C GLN A 410 -16.68 4.16 0.29
N VAL A 411 -15.47 4.67 0.48
CA VAL A 411 -14.57 4.28 1.57
C VAL A 411 -14.31 5.52 2.42
N ARG A 412 -14.54 5.41 3.72
CA ARG A 412 -14.33 6.48 4.68
C ARG A 412 -13.09 6.20 5.52
N PHE A 413 -12.18 7.15 5.54
CA PHE A 413 -11.01 7.19 6.41
C PHE A 413 -11.14 8.36 7.38
N VAL A 414 -11.15 8.07 8.66
CA VAL A 414 -11.27 9.08 9.72
C VAL A 414 -10.22 8.83 10.78
N GLY A 415 -9.62 9.88 11.32
CA GLY A 415 -8.59 9.69 12.35
C GLY A 415 -7.76 10.91 12.64
N THR A 416 -6.59 10.65 13.21
CA THR A 416 -5.57 11.66 13.50
C THR A 416 -4.29 11.31 12.77
N ALA A 417 -3.87 12.17 11.86
CA ALA A 417 -2.61 12.04 11.14
C ALA A 417 -1.51 12.83 11.87
N ASN A 418 -0.47 12.13 12.33
CA ASN A 418 0.73 12.75 12.86
C ASN A 418 1.55 13.39 11.74
N ALA A 419 1.44 12.84 10.53
CA ALA A 419 2.05 13.39 9.34
C ALA A 419 1.09 13.38 8.16
N PHE A 420 0.99 14.52 7.47
CA PHE A 420 0.05 14.73 6.37
C PHE A 420 0.76 15.48 5.25
N TRP A 421 0.79 14.88 4.06
CA TRP A 421 1.35 15.49 2.85
C TRP A 421 0.29 15.57 1.76
N LYS A 422 0.38 16.63 0.97
CA LYS A 422 -0.31 16.83 -0.30
C LYS A 422 0.75 17.08 -1.37
N ASP A 423 0.81 16.23 -2.39
CA ASP A 423 1.78 16.33 -3.48
C ASP A 423 3.22 16.47 -2.98
N GLN A 424 3.59 15.63 -2.00
CA GLN A 424 4.89 15.65 -1.31
C GLN A 424 5.18 16.90 -0.46
N VAL A 425 4.23 17.86 -0.37
CA VAL A 425 4.33 19.04 0.48
C VAL A 425 3.62 18.80 1.80
N ARG A 426 4.34 19.00 2.91
CA ARG A 426 3.81 18.89 4.28
C ARG A 426 2.63 19.86 4.48
N GLN A 427 1.52 19.34 5.02
CA GLN A 427 0.30 20.10 5.31
C GLN A 427 0.04 20.27 6.81
N ASN A 428 0.49 19.33 7.64
CA ASN A 428 0.36 19.40 9.09
C ASN A 428 1.24 20.53 9.65
N PRO A 429 0.68 21.61 10.21
CA PRO A 429 1.46 22.77 10.63
C PRO A 429 2.32 22.44 11.87
N THR A 430 3.47 23.09 11.99
CA THR A 430 4.27 23.06 13.22
C THR A 430 3.61 23.89 14.31
N ARG A 431 4.06 23.74 15.56
CA ARG A 431 3.58 24.62 16.65
C ARG A 431 3.90 26.07 16.35
N TRP A 432 5.10 26.35 15.81
CA TRP A 432 5.49 27.68 15.35
C TRP A 432 4.52 28.24 14.31
N GLU A 433 4.17 27.45 13.29
CA GLU A 433 3.26 27.88 12.23
C GLU A 433 1.85 28.19 12.74
N ARG A 434 1.37 27.45 13.74
CA ARG A 434 0.08 27.69 14.41
C ARG A 434 0.07 28.94 15.30
N LEU A 435 1.21 29.47 15.71
CA LEU A 435 1.25 30.67 16.54
C LEU A 435 0.67 31.88 15.79
N ALA A 436 -0.06 32.72 16.52
CA ALA A 436 -0.53 34.00 16.04
C ALA A 436 0.67 34.88 15.62
N LEU A 437 0.47 35.74 14.63
CA LEU A 437 1.54 36.56 14.06
C LEU A 437 2.19 37.46 15.11
N GLU A 438 1.39 37.98 16.05
CA GLU A 438 1.83 38.83 17.16
C GLU A 438 2.82 38.10 18.06
N LEU A 439 2.56 36.82 18.36
CA LEU A 439 3.45 36.01 19.19
C LEU A 439 4.73 35.63 18.42
N LYS A 440 4.63 35.35 17.12
CA LYS A 440 5.81 35.14 16.26
C LYS A 440 6.71 36.37 16.27
N ILE A 441 6.14 37.56 16.08
CA ILE A 441 6.85 38.84 16.12
C ILE A 441 7.44 39.08 17.52
N ALA A 442 6.70 38.81 18.59
CA ALA A 442 7.20 38.97 19.96
C ALA A 442 8.40 38.06 20.25
N ILE A 443 8.34 36.79 19.84
CA ILE A 443 9.45 35.83 20.00
C ILE A 443 10.66 36.29 19.17
N LEU A 444 10.46 36.66 17.91
CA LEU A 444 11.55 37.18 17.06
C LEU A 444 12.15 38.48 17.62
N GLY A 445 11.31 39.39 18.12
CA GLY A 445 11.74 40.64 18.75
C GLY A 445 12.55 40.40 20.03
N ALA A 446 12.14 39.42 20.85
CA ALA A 446 12.89 39.02 22.05
C ALA A 446 14.27 38.42 21.67
N LEU A 447 14.32 37.56 20.65
CA LEU A 447 15.57 36.99 20.13
C LEU A 447 16.51 38.09 19.57
N LEU A 448 15.98 39.02 18.78
CA LEU A 448 16.76 40.15 18.23
C LEU A 448 17.26 41.10 19.33
N SER A 449 16.44 41.35 20.36
CA SER A 449 16.84 42.18 21.50
C SER A 449 17.97 41.52 22.29
N LEU A 450 17.87 40.20 22.53
CA LEU A 450 18.91 39.42 23.18
C LEU A 450 20.21 39.46 22.36
N LEU A 451 20.13 39.26 21.04
CA LEU A 451 21.29 39.36 20.14
C LEU A 451 21.92 40.75 20.14
N THR A 452 21.11 41.81 20.23
CA THR A 452 21.59 43.19 20.28
C THR A 452 22.33 43.46 21.59
N ILE A 453 21.79 42.99 22.72
CA ILE A 453 22.44 43.08 24.03
C ILE A 453 23.79 42.37 23.96
N VAL A 454 23.78 41.10 23.54
CA VAL A 454 24.99 40.28 23.39
C VAL A 454 26.03 40.96 22.51
N SER A 455 25.63 41.41 21.31
CA SER A 455 26.52 42.07 20.36
C SER A 455 27.11 43.35 20.94
N ARG A 456 26.32 44.12 21.69
CA ARG A 456 26.79 45.33 22.38
C ARG A 456 27.80 45.01 23.47
N THR A 457 27.59 43.96 24.27
CA THR A 457 28.56 43.54 25.29
C THR A 457 29.86 43.09 24.65
N VAL A 458 29.79 42.29 23.58
CA VAL A 458 30.95 41.84 22.81
C VAL A 458 31.71 43.02 22.20
N LEU A 459 31.00 43.95 21.54
CA LEU A 459 31.61 45.13 20.94
C LEU A 459 32.27 46.04 21.98
N LYS A 460 31.64 46.21 23.15
CA LYS A 460 32.20 46.99 24.24
C LYS A 460 33.53 46.39 24.72
N GLU A 461 33.57 45.08 24.96
CA GLU A 461 34.79 44.40 25.42
C GLU A 461 35.92 44.52 24.38
N ILE A 462 35.61 44.35 23.09
CA ILE A 462 36.58 44.51 22.00
C ILE A 462 37.12 45.95 21.94
N TRP A 463 36.27 46.95 22.17
CA TRP A 463 36.68 48.36 22.19
C TRP A 463 37.54 48.69 23.41
N ASP A 464 37.16 48.23 24.60
CA ASP A 464 37.90 48.46 25.84
C ASP A 464 39.31 47.80 25.75
N ASP A 465 39.43 46.60 25.17
CA ASP A 465 40.73 45.96 24.91
C ASP A 465 41.57 46.71 23.85
N ARG A 466 40.93 47.39 22.88
CA ARG A 466 41.63 48.19 21.86
C ARG A 466 42.22 49.48 22.43
N ASP A 467 41.50 50.14 23.35
CA ASP A 467 42.00 51.32 24.05
C ASP A 467 43.17 50.97 24.98
N LEU A 468 43.13 49.78 25.61
CA LEU A 468 44.26 49.24 26.38
C LEU A 468 45.50 48.96 25.50
N LEU A 469 45.31 48.56 24.24
CA LEU A 469 46.41 48.35 23.30
C LEU A 469 47.00 49.65 22.75
N MET A 470 46.20 50.73 22.61
CA MET A 470 46.68 52.03 22.15
C MET A 470 47.32 52.89 23.25
N LEU A 471 47.11 52.57 24.53
CA LEU A 471 47.70 53.28 25.68
C LEU A 471 49.04 52.71 26.18
N ARG A 472 49.61 51.69 25.52
CA ARG A 472 51.00 51.28 25.77
C ARG A 472 51.94 52.13 24.91
N PRO A 473 52.70 53.10 25.48
CA PRO A 473 53.83 53.65 24.76
C PRO A 473 54.79 52.51 24.44
N SER A 474 55.13 52.37 23.16
CA SER A 474 56.19 51.49 22.69
C SER A 474 57.50 51.85 23.41
N PRO A 475 58.21 50.87 24.00
CA PRO A 475 59.55 51.11 24.55
C PRO A 475 60.55 51.53 23.48
#